data_AF-A0A9D4R1W3-F1
#
_entry.id   AF-A0A9D4R1W3-F1
#
_cell.length_a   1.000
_cell.length_b   1.000
_cell.length_c   1.000
_cell.angle_alpha   90.00
_cell.angle_beta   90.00
_cell.angle_gamma   90.00
#
_symmetry.space_group_name_H-M   'P 1'
#
loop_
_entity.id
_entity.type
_entity.pdbx_description
1 polymer ?
#
loop_
_entity_poly.entity_id
_entity_poly.type
_entity_poly.pdbx_seq_one_letter_code
_entity_poly.pdbx_strand_id
1 'polypeptide(L)' 'MQPGASPYVVLMDTLKIQPTTMEVQVHNTKNNVRLLLQVTALKFNSARFKINELNPIRKRYEIPVGDALVGEPKQQE' A
#
# COMPACT_ATOMS: atom_id res chain seq x y z
N MET A 1 17.61 10.58 -10.37
CA MET A 1 16.52 11.10 -9.51
C MET A 1 17.14 12.15 -8.61
N GLN A 2 16.63 13.39 -8.62
CA GLN A 2 17.11 14.41 -7.69
C GLN A 2 16.29 14.32 -6.40
N PRO A 3 16.92 14.35 -5.22
CA PRO A 3 16.21 14.52 -3.96
C PRO A 3 15.34 15.79 -4.00
N GLY A 4 14.17 15.74 -3.39
CA GLY A 4 13.23 16.86 -3.37
C GLY A 4 11.95 16.52 -2.62
N ALA A 5 11.05 17.49 -2.52
CA ALA A 5 9.74 17.29 -1.89
C ALA A 5 8.93 16.25 -2.69
N SER A 6 8.43 15.23 -1.99
CA SER A 6 7.55 14.23 -2.59
C SER A 6 6.21 14.88 -3.00
N PRO A 7 5.72 14.65 -4.23
CA PRO A 7 4.39 15.13 -4.64
C PRO A 7 3.24 14.27 -4.08
N TYR A 8 3.55 13.24 -3.29
CA TYR A 8 2.56 12.33 -2.74
C TYR A 8 2.18 12.76 -1.32
N VAL A 9 0.91 13.05 -1.11
CA VAL A 9 0.34 13.43 0.19
C VAL A 9 -0.71 12.42 0.64
N VAL A 10 -0.70 12.08 1.92
CA VAL A 10 -1.67 11.16 2.51
C VAL A 10 -2.93 11.92 2.90
N LEU A 11 -4.09 11.32 2.64
CA LEU A 11 -5.40 11.87 2.97
C LEU A 11 -5.91 11.25 4.28
N MET A 12 -5.65 11.92 5.41
CA MET A 12 -5.92 11.35 6.74
C MET A 12 -7.40 11.12 7.03
N ASP A 13 -8.29 11.84 6.36
CA ASP A 13 -9.75 11.65 6.39
C ASP A 13 -10.18 10.29 5.82
N THR A 14 -9.35 9.65 4.99
CA THR A 14 -9.61 8.34 4.38
C THR A 14 -9.03 7.17 5.16
N LEU A 15 -8.38 7.44 6.29
CA LEU A 15 -7.68 6.45 7.10
C LEU A 15 -8.67 5.43 7.69
N LYS A 16 -8.42 4.15 7.41
CA LYS A 16 -9.13 3.02 8.00
C LYS A 16 -8.11 2.14 8.72
N ILE A 17 -8.37 1.86 10.00
CA ILE A 17 -7.51 1.01 10.82
C ILE A 17 -8.29 -0.25 11.20
N GLN A 18 -7.63 -1.40 11.06
CA GLN A 18 -8.03 -2.72 11.54
C GLN A 18 -6.92 -3.22 12.48
N PRO A 19 -7.12 -4.31 13.25
CA PRO A 19 -6.16 -4.74 14.26
C PRO A 19 -4.72 -4.89 13.76
N THR A 20 -4.55 -5.34 12.51
CA THR A 20 -3.25 -5.67 11.93
C THR A 20 -2.94 -4.87 10.67
N THR A 21 -3.90 -4.09 10.17
CA THR A 21 -3.83 -3.47 8.84
C THR A 21 -4.34 -2.04 8.90
N MET A 22 -3.69 -1.17 8.16
CA MET A 22 -4.09 0.20 7.94
C MET A 22 -4.20 0.45 6.44
N GLU A 23 -5.29 1.08 6.03
CA GLU A 23 -5.50 1.56 4.67
C GLU A 23 -5.70 3.07 4.66
N VAL A 24 -5.07 3.76 3.71
CA VAL A 24 -5.23 5.20 3.52
C VAL A 24 -5.01 5.57 2.07
N GLN A 25 -5.73 6.58 1.57
CA GLN A 25 -5.50 7.09 0.24
C GLN A 25 -4.28 8.01 0.19
N VAL A 26 -3.54 7.93 -0.91
CA VAL A 26 -2.43 8.81 -1.24
C VAL A 26 -2.77 9.56 -2.52
N HIS A 27 -2.62 10.87 -2.50
CA HIS A 27 -2.88 11.75 -3.63
C HIS A 27 -1.57 12.25 -4.22
N ASN A 28 -1.41 12.10 -5.54
CA ASN A 28 -0.33 12.74 -6.28
C ASN A 28 -0.76 14.13 -6.74
N THR A 29 -0.17 15.16 -6.15
CA THR A 29 -0.53 16.57 -6.42
C THR A 29 -0.14 17.06 -7.82
N LYS A 30 0.69 16.31 -8.56
CA LYS A 30 1.11 16.68 -9.93
C LYS A 30 0.13 16.25 -11.01
N ASN A 31 -0.52 15.10 -10.84
CA ASN A 31 -1.39 14.51 -11.87
C ASN A 31 -2.79 14.13 -11.35
N ASN A 32 -3.09 14.47 -10.10
CA ASN A 32 -4.36 14.22 -9.43
C ASN A 32 -4.76 12.74 -9.28
N VAL A 33 -3.84 11.80 -9.48
CA VAL A 33 -4.13 10.36 -9.32
C VAL A 33 -4.27 10.02 -7.83
N ARG A 34 -5.28 9.20 -7.51
CA ARG A 34 -5.49 8.59 -6.18
C ARG A 34 -4.92 7.18 -6.15
N LEU A 35 -4.11 6.90 -5.15
CA LEU A 35 -3.56 5.60 -4.84
C LEU A 35 -4.13 5.11 -3.50
N LEU A 36 -4.12 3.81 -3.29
CA LEU A 36 -4.40 3.19 -2.01
C LEU A 36 -3.09 2.66 -1.43
N LEU A 37 -2.72 3.14 -0.25
CA LEU A 37 -1.65 2.59 0.58
C LEU A 37 -2.27 1.65 1.61
N GLN A 38 -1.81 0.40 1.62
CA GLN A 38 -2.11 -0.58 2.65
C GLN A 38 -0.81 -0.95 3.37
N VAL A 39 -0.86 -0.91 4.70
CA VAL A 39 0.24 -1.35 5.58
C VAL A 39 -0.30 -2.45 6.48
N THR A 40 0.32 -3.63 6.43
CA THR A 40 -0.07 -4.77 7.26
C THR A 40 1.09 -5.18 8.15
N ALA A 41 0.86 -5.21 9.46
CA ALA A 41 1.77 -5.79 10.44
C ALA A 41 1.77 -7.31 10.30
N LEU A 42 2.96 -7.89 10.17
CA LEU A 42 3.17 -9.32 9.99
C LEU A 42 3.96 -9.89 11.18
N LYS A 43 3.85 -11.20 11.38
CA LYS A 43 4.69 -11.92 12.35
C LYS A 43 6.18 -11.76 12.01
N PHE A 44 7.03 -12.05 13.00
CA PHE A 44 8.49 -12.02 12.86
C PHE A 44 9.06 -10.61 12.62
N ASN A 45 8.49 -9.60 13.28
CA ASN A 45 8.97 -8.21 13.24
C ASN A 45 9.03 -7.64 11.82
N SER A 46 8.04 -7.95 11.00
CA SER A 46 7.96 -7.50 9.60
C SER A 46 6.66 -6.76 9.33
N ALA A 47 6.66 -5.94 8.28
CA ALA A 47 5.47 -5.24 7.81
C ALA A 47 5.44 -5.27 6.28
N ARG A 48 4.24 -5.39 5.71
CA ARG A 48 4.01 -5.37 4.27
C ARG A 48 3.41 -4.01 3.88
N PHE A 49 4.11 -3.31 3.01
CA PHE A 49 3.64 -2.08 2.39
C PHE A 49 3.19 -2.38 0.97
N LYS A 50 1.96 -2.01 0.63
CA LYS A 50 1.40 -2.16 -0.72
C LYS A 50 0.79 -0.84 -1.15
N ILE A 51 1.21 -0.35 -2.32
CA ILE A 51 0.62 0.82 -2.97
C ILE A 51 0.07 0.37 -4.30
N ASN A 52 -1.22 0.65 -4.55
CA ASN A 52 -1.84 0.41 -5.84
C ASN A 52 -2.69 1.62 -6.25
N GLU A 53 -3.11 1.67 -7.51
CA GLU A 53 -4.10 2.67 -7.94
C GLU A 53 -5.44 2.40 -7.26
N LEU A 54 -6.09 3.47 -6.79
CA LEU A 54 -7.44 3.36 -6.24
C LEU A 54 -8.45 2.96 -7.33
N ASN A 55 -8.29 3.49 -8.54
CA ASN A 55 -9.15 3.25 -9.69
C ASN A 55 -8.32 2.94 -10.94
N PRO A 56 -7.77 1.72 -11.08
CA PRO A 56 -6.93 1.36 -12.22
C PRO A 56 -7.74 1.14 -13.50
N ILE A 57 -7.20 1.60 -14.64
CA ILE A 57 -7.76 1.29 -15.98
C ILE A 57 -7.72 -0.22 -16.25
N ARG A 58 -6.64 -0.88 -15.80
CA ARG A 58 -6.45 -2.34 -15.84
C ARG A 58 -5.70 -2.74 -14.57
N LYS A 59 -6.03 -3.90 -14.01
CA LYS A 59 -5.37 -4.40 -12.80
C LYS A 59 -3.85 -4.39 -12.96
N ARG A 60 -3.16 -3.81 -11.98
CA ARG A 60 -1.70 -3.88 -11.91
C ARG A 60 -1.29 -5.31 -11.59
N TYR A 61 -0.20 -5.77 -12.20
CA TYR A 61 0.31 -7.10 -11.96
C TYR A 61 0.72 -7.25 -10.49
N GLU A 62 0.34 -8.37 -9.89
CA GLU A 62 0.77 -8.78 -8.56
C GLU A 62 1.40 -10.16 -8.70
N ILE A 63 2.58 -10.34 -8.09
CA ILE A 63 3.31 -11.61 -8.16
C ILE A 63 2.45 -12.68 -7.45
N PRO A 64 2.08 -13.78 -8.13
CA PRO A 64 1.31 -14.86 -7.53
C PRO A 64 2.01 -15.45 -6.31
N VAL A 65 1.22 -15.85 -5.32
CA VAL A 65 1.72 -16.70 -4.23
C VAL A 65 2.15 -18.04 -4.83
N GLY A 66 3.32 -18.53 -4.43
CA GLY A 66 3.97 -19.72 -4.99
C GLY A 66 5.17 -19.39 -5.86
N ASP A 67 5.19 -18.24 -6.54
CA ASP A 67 6.32 -17.86 -7.41
C ASP A 67 7.48 -17.28 -6.60
N ALA A 68 7.20 -16.26 -5.78
CA ALA A 68 8.19 -15.60 -4.92
C ALA A 68 7.91 -15.81 -3.43
N LEU A 69 6.64 -15.69 -3.03
CA LEU A 69 6.20 -16.00 -1.67
C LEU A 69 5.86 -17.49 -1.58
N VAL A 70 6.47 -18.22 -0.66
CA VAL A 70 6.15 -19.63 -0.41
C VAL A 70 4.73 -19.84 0.13
N GLY A 71 4.10 -18.79 0.66
CA GLY A 71 2.74 -18.76 1.19
C GLY A 71 2.38 -17.34 1.66
N GLU A 72 1.13 -17.11 2.03
CA GLU A 72 0.73 -15.81 2.59
C GLU A 72 1.38 -15.57 3.97
N PRO A 73 2.09 -14.44 4.18
CA PRO A 73 2.66 -14.13 5.47
C PRO A 73 1.59 -13.97 6.55
N LYS A 74 1.84 -14.55 7.73
CA LYS A 74 0.92 -14.45 8.87
C LYS A 74 0.87 -13.02 9.41
N GLN A 75 -0.31 -12.48 9.62
CA GLN A 75 -0.51 -11.18 10.27
C GLN A 75 -0.17 -11.27 11.76
N GLN A 76 0.26 -10.14 12.33
CA GLN A 76 0.52 -10.00 13.76
C GLN A 76 -0.81 -10.12 14.53
N GLU A 77 -0.94 -11.06 15.48
CA GLU A 77 -2.17 -11.23 16.29
C GLU A 77 -2.35 -10.12 17.33
#